data_AF-A0A0J7MVG9-F1
#
_entry.id   AF-A0A0J7MVG9-F1
#
_cell.length_a   1.000
_cell.length_b   1.000
_cell.length_c   1.000
_cell.angle_alpha   90.00
_cell.angle_beta   90.00
_cell.angle_gamma   90.00
#
_symmetry.space_group_name_H-M   'P 1'
#
loop_
_entity.id
_entity.type
_entity.pdbx_description
1 polymer ?
#
loop_
_entity_poly.entity_id
_entity_poly.type
_entity_poly.pdbx_seq_one_letter_code
_entity_poly.pdbx_strand_id
1 'polypeptide(L)'
;MTSKKKPTHETTHVKQTRLTIDDRVKILERLADGEKGVILAMEYKVSTSAIANIKKSKENLLKQRSSLIMYQGKTSKKRCTGVENSRLDQMLYEWYLQEKNMGIRVTGPMLRKKALELNKILNGPETFKASTGFLNKFKERHDIILSVRGEKDTNGEKDTAVQDASDDSCQELTNDPVKQEDWEIMVSMKIMQKWK
;
A
#
# COMPACT_ATOMS: atom_id res chain seq x y z
N MET A 1 47.98 -28.93 -41.10
CA MET A 1 47.04 -27.83 -40.77
C MET A 1 46.04 -28.34 -39.73
N THR A 2 46.30 -28.18 -38.44
CA THR A 2 45.41 -28.67 -37.37
C THR A 2 44.51 -27.54 -36.88
N SER A 3 43.24 -27.63 -37.22
CA SER A 3 42.21 -26.65 -36.85
C SER A 3 41.84 -26.81 -35.37
N LYS A 4 42.12 -25.80 -34.54
CA LYS A 4 41.67 -25.75 -33.14
C LYS A 4 40.18 -25.39 -33.11
N LYS A 5 39.32 -26.34 -32.75
CA LYS A 5 37.92 -26.07 -32.39
C LYS A 5 37.88 -25.21 -31.11
N LYS A 6 37.20 -24.06 -31.19
CA LYS A 6 36.88 -23.20 -30.04
C LYS A 6 35.90 -23.94 -29.10
N PRO A 7 36.07 -23.84 -27.77
CA PRO A 7 35.11 -24.40 -26.83
C PRO A 7 33.79 -23.61 -26.89
N THR A 8 32.70 -24.35 -27.06
CA THR A 8 31.32 -23.86 -26.99
C THR A 8 30.95 -23.61 -25.54
N HIS A 9 30.68 -22.36 -25.17
CA HIS A 9 30.09 -22.04 -23.87
C HIS A 9 28.62 -22.51 -23.87
N GLU A 10 28.33 -23.57 -23.12
CA GLU A 10 26.97 -23.99 -22.84
C GLU A 10 26.30 -22.97 -21.92
N THR A 11 25.38 -22.17 -22.47
CA THR A 11 24.61 -21.18 -21.71
C THR A 11 23.48 -21.89 -20.96
N THR A 12 23.77 -22.45 -19.78
CA THR A 12 22.72 -22.94 -18.87
C THR A 12 21.90 -21.74 -18.38
N HIS A 13 20.62 -21.65 -18.77
CA HIS A 13 19.69 -20.65 -18.25
C HIS A 13 19.40 -20.92 -16.77
N VAL A 14 20.22 -20.33 -15.88
CA VAL A 14 19.98 -20.38 -14.43
C VAL A 14 18.71 -19.60 -14.12
N LYS A 15 17.70 -20.26 -13.54
CA LYS A 15 16.45 -19.63 -13.08
C LYS A 15 16.77 -18.51 -12.09
N GLN A 16 16.59 -17.26 -12.52
CA GLN A 16 16.90 -16.08 -11.72
C GLN A 16 16.02 -16.05 -10.46
N THR A 17 16.63 -16.09 -9.29
CA THR A 17 15.90 -16.09 -8.01
C THR A 17 15.51 -14.68 -7.65
N ARG A 18 14.22 -14.45 -7.41
CA ARG A 18 13.73 -13.15 -6.95
C ARG A 18 14.04 -12.98 -5.45
N LEU A 19 15.03 -12.14 -5.16
CA LEU A 19 15.50 -11.82 -3.80
C LEU A 19 14.43 -11.13 -2.95
N THR A 20 14.42 -11.46 -1.65
CA THR A 20 13.61 -10.76 -0.63
C THR A 20 14.18 -9.37 -0.32
N ILE A 21 13.41 -8.55 0.41
CA ILE A 21 13.93 -7.26 0.90
C ILE A 21 15.10 -7.49 1.87
N ASP A 22 14.99 -8.49 2.75
CA ASP A 22 16.06 -8.81 3.71
C ASP A 22 17.35 -9.28 3.00
N ASP A 23 17.24 -10.15 1.99
CA ASP A 23 18.41 -10.58 1.19
C ASP A 23 19.11 -9.41 0.52
N ARG A 24 18.34 -8.46 -0.04
CA ARG A 24 18.91 -7.27 -0.69
C ARG A 24 19.60 -6.36 0.32
N VAL A 25 19.11 -6.28 1.56
CA VAL A 25 19.75 -5.50 2.61
C VAL A 25 21.03 -6.17 3.12
N LYS A 26 21.04 -7.51 3.26
CA LYS A 26 22.28 -8.26 3.55
C LYS A 26 23.35 -8.07 2.48
N ILE A 27 22.95 -8.05 1.21
CA ILE A 27 23.88 -7.73 0.10
C ILE A 27 24.48 -6.33 0.29
N LEU A 28 23.70 -5.35 0.74
CA LEU A 28 24.21 -3.98 0.98
C LEU A 28 25.19 -3.92 2.15
N GLU A 29 24.93 -4.66 3.23
CA GLU A 29 25.81 -4.79 4.40
C GLU A 29 27.16 -5.39 3.95
N ARG A 30 27.13 -6.53 3.25
CA ARG A 30 28.35 -7.19 2.74
C ARG A 30 29.15 -6.36 1.73
N LEU A 31 28.45 -5.58 0.90
CA LEU A 31 29.11 -4.61 0.01
C LEU A 31 29.80 -3.47 0.79
N ALA A 32 29.28 -3.08 1.95
CA ALA A 32 29.90 -2.08 2.82
C ALA A 32 31.14 -2.63 3.53
N ASP A 33 31.12 -3.92 3.86
CA ASP A 33 32.26 -4.65 4.43
C ASP A 33 33.40 -4.91 3.43
N GLY A 34 33.22 -4.49 2.16
CA GLY A 34 34.24 -4.54 1.12
C GLY A 34 34.19 -5.78 0.23
N GLU A 35 33.17 -6.62 0.36
CA GLU A 35 33.01 -7.78 -0.54
C GLU A 35 32.77 -7.36 -1.99
N LYS A 36 33.34 -8.14 -2.92
CA LYS A 36 33.21 -7.86 -4.35
C LYS A 36 31.82 -8.28 -4.85
N GLY A 37 31.12 -7.36 -5.50
CA GLY A 37 29.78 -7.60 -6.05
C GLY A 37 29.68 -8.79 -7.03
N VAL A 38 30.78 -9.19 -7.67
CA VAL A 38 30.84 -10.39 -8.53
C VAL A 38 30.65 -11.67 -7.71
N ILE A 39 31.25 -11.76 -6.52
CA ILE A 39 31.10 -12.91 -5.62
C ILE A 39 29.67 -12.99 -5.12
N LEU A 40 29.11 -11.86 -4.69
CA LEU A 40 27.72 -11.77 -4.23
C LEU A 40 26.72 -12.12 -5.35
N ALA A 41 26.98 -11.72 -6.59
CA ALA A 41 26.16 -12.08 -7.75
C ALA A 41 26.08 -13.61 -7.93
N MET A 42 27.22 -14.29 -7.84
CA MET A 42 27.29 -15.75 -7.94
C MET A 42 26.55 -16.45 -6.80
N GLU A 43 26.79 -16.02 -5.56
CA GLU A 43 26.20 -16.62 -4.36
C GLU A 43 24.66 -16.49 -4.36
N TYR A 44 24.15 -15.29 -4.62
CA TYR A 44 22.72 -15.00 -4.65
C TYR A 44 22.04 -15.41 -5.97
N LYS A 45 22.79 -15.97 -6.93
CA LYS A 45 22.30 -16.38 -8.26
C LYS A 45 21.57 -15.25 -8.99
N VAL A 46 22.19 -14.07 -8.99
CA VAL A 46 21.70 -12.86 -9.67
C VAL A 46 22.77 -12.27 -10.59
N SER A 47 22.37 -11.40 -11.51
CA SER A 47 23.34 -10.72 -12.38
C SER A 47 24.12 -9.65 -11.61
N THR A 48 25.33 -9.35 -12.07
CA THR A 48 26.13 -8.22 -11.57
C THR A 48 25.37 -6.89 -11.68
N SER A 49 24.59 -6.72 -12.75
CA SER A 49 23.68 -5.59 -12.93
C SER A 49 22.60 -5.51 -11.84
N ALA A 50 22.10 -6.65 -11.35
CA ALA A 50 21.16 -6.68 -10.23
C ALA A 50 21.83 -6.21 -8.93
N ILE A 51 23.07 -6.63 -8.67
CA ILE A 51 23.85 -6.14 -7.52
C ILE A 51 24.09 -4.62 -7.62
N ALA A 52 24.42 -4.11 -8.80
CA ALA A 52 24.57 -2.67 -9.03
C ALA A 52 23.26 -1.90 -8.78
N ASN A 53 22.13 -2.43 -9.24
CA ASN A 53 20.81 -1.84 -9.00
C ASN A 53 20.41 -1.89 -7.51
N ILE A 54 20.73 -2.97 -6.81
CA ILE A 54 20.55 -3.07 -5.34
C ILE A 54 21.36 -1.98 -4.65
N LYS A 55 22.64 -1.81 -5.01
CA LYS A 55 23.49 -0.75 -4.48
C LYS A 55 22.91 0.65 -4.70
N LYS A 56 22.39 0.93 -5.91
CA LYS A 56 21.75 2.22 -6.25
C LYS A 56 20.44 2.46 -5.51
N SER A 57 19.70 1.41 -5.17
CA SER A 57 18.39 1.50 -4.51
C SER A 57 18.45 1.36 -2.98
N LYS A 58 19.64 1.54 -2.37
CA LYS A 58 19.90 1.39 -0.93
C LYS A 58 18.84 2.07 -0.04
N GLU A 59 18.61 3.37 -0.23
CA GLU A 59 17.69 4.14 0.61
C GLU A 59 16.25 3.63 0.51
N ASN A 60 15.81 3.30 -0.70
CA ASN A 60 14.47 2.75 -0.93
C ASN A 60 14.31 1.38 -0.24
N LEU A 61 15.33 0.53 -0.32
CA LEU A 61 15.33 -0.78 0.34
C LEU A 61 15.28 -0.68 1.86
N LEU A 62 16.02 0.26 2.46
CA LEU A 62 15.96 0.52 3.91
C LEU A 62 14.58 1.03 4.33
N LYS A 63 13.98 1.94 3.57
CA LYS A 63 12.61 2.43 3.81
C LYS A 63 11.57 1.32 3.68
N GLN A 64 11.74 0.41 2.72
CA GLN A 64 10.90 -0.78 2.57
C GLN A 64 11.07 -1.74 3.76
N ARG A 65 12.30 -1.99 4.22
CA ARG A 65 12.60 -2.84 5.37
C ARG A 65 11.94 -2.30 6.65
N SER A 66 12.12 -1.00 6.94
CA SER A 66 11.54 -0.37 8.13
C SER A 66 10.01 -0.41 8.11
N SER A 67 9.41 -0.15 6.95
CA SER A 67 7.96 -0.25 6.75
C SER A 67 7.44 -1.68 6.94
N LEU A 68 8.17 -2.71 6.52
CA LEU A 68 7.78 -4.10 6.76
C LEU A 68 7.86 -4.49 8.25
N ILE A 69 8.89 -4.03 8.96
CA ILE A 69 9.05 -4.29 10.40
C ILE A 69 7.91 -3.64 11.19
N MET A 70 7.64 -2.36 10.93
CA MET A 70 6.68 -1.57 11.72
C MET A 70 5.22 -2.03 11.56
N TYR A 71 4.82 -2.50 10.37
CA TYR A 71 3.41 -2.72 10.07
C TYR A 71 3.02 -4.18 9.82
N GLN A 72 3.98 -5.06 9.52
CA GLN A 72 3.67 -6.43 9.14
C GLN A 72 4.47 -7.48 9.92
N GLY A 73 5.47 -7.06 10.71
CA GLY A 73 6.33 -7.95 11.49
C GLY A 73 7.09 -9.00 10.66
N LYS A 74 7.12 -8.89 9.33
CA LYS A 74 7.65 -9.91 8.41
C LYS A 74 8.48 -9.26 7.30
N THR A 75 9.80 -9.51 7.30
CA THR A 75 10.76 -8.97 6.30
C THR A 75 10.98 -9.89 5.09
N SER A 76 10.42 -11.11 5.11
CA SER A 76 10.61 -12.16 4.09
C SER A 76 9.92 -11.91 2.74
N LYS A 77 9.24 -10.77 2.57
CA LYS A 77 8.53 -10.44 1.32
C LYS A 77 9.51 -10.12 0.18
N LYS A 78 9.17 -10.60 -1.03
CA LYS A 78 9.94 -10.39 -2.28
C LYS A 78 9.64 -9.07 -3.01
N ARG A 79 8.58 -8.37 -2.61
CA ARG A 79 8.20 -7.00 -2.98
C ARG A 79 7.32 -6.46 -1.85
N CYS A 80 7.45 -5.19 -1.49
CA CYS A 80 6.35 -4.44 -0.89
C CYS A 80 5.42 -4.08 -2.05
N THR A 81 4.24 -4.69 -2.14
CA THR A 81 3.39 -4.52 -3.32
C THR A 81 2.34 -3.48 -3.02
N GLY A 82 2.73 -2.25 -3.36
CA GLY A 82 1.81 -1.13 -3.56
C GLY A 82 1.43 -0.46 -2.25
N VAL A 83 1.67 0.86 -2.19
CA VAL A 83 0.86 1.72 -1.32
C VAL A 83 1.01 1.36 0.17
N GLU A 84 2.01 0.56 0.55
CA GLU A 84 1.94 -0.28 1.75
C GLU A 84 2.54 0.38 3.00
N ASN A 85 2.25 1.69 3.08
CA ASN A 85 1.90 2.51 4.24
C ASN A 85 1.43 3.86 3.69
N SER A 86 0.49 3.84 2.74
CA SER A 86 -0.06 5.09 2.27
C SER A 86 -0.60 5.80 3.48
N ARG A 87 -0.32 7.09 3.56
CA ARG A 87 -0.86 7.96 4.59
C ARG A 87 -2.36 7.73 4.77
N LEU A 88 -3.05 7.39 3.67
CA LEU A 88 -4.43 6.93 3.62
C LEU A 88 -4.72 5.69 4.48
N ASP A 89 -3.96 4.61 4.33
CA ASP A 89 -4.15 3.36 5.09
C ASP A 89 -3.96 3.61 6.60
N GLN A 90 -2.93 4.37 6.97
CA GLN A 90 -2.68 4.74 8.37
C GLN A 90 -3.82 5.61 8.94
N MET A 91 -4.20 6.69 8.24
CA MET A 91 -5.27 7.58 8.72
C MET A 91 -6.61 6.85 8.82
N LEU A 92 -6.89 5.93 7.89
CA LEU A 92 -8.11 5.13 7.93
C LEU A 92 -8.12 4.19 9.14
N TYR A 93 -6.97 3.59 9.47
CA TYR A 93 -6.85 2.74 10.65
C TYR A 93 -6.95 3.53 11.96
N GLU A 94 -6.30 4.68 12.04
CA GLU A 94 -6.41 5.58 13.20
C GLU A 94 -7.86 6.02 13.43
N TRP A 95 -8.57 6.38 12.36
CA TRP A 95 -10.00 6.68 12.44
C TRP A 95 -10.82 5.46 12.92
N TYR A 96 -10.58 4.27 12.36
CA TYR A 96 -11.26 3.05 12.80
C TYR A 96 -11.08 2.78 14.30
N LEU A 97 -9.86 2.95 14.83
CA LEU A 97 -9.59 2.78 16.26
C LEU A 97 -10.33 3.81 17.12
N GLN A 98 -10.45 5.06 16.65
CA GLN A 98 -11.21 6.10 17.35
C GLN A 98 -12.69 5.71 17.46
N GLU A 99 -13.32 5.33 16.35
CA GLU A 99 -14.72 4.88 16.33
C GLU A 99 -14.94 3.68 17.25
N LYS A 100 -14.03 2.69 17.19
CA LYS A 100 -14.08 1.51 18.06
C LYS A 100 -13.97 1.88 19.54
N ASN A 101 -13.08 2.80 19.89
CA ASN A 101 -12.91 3.29 21.27
C ASN A 101 -14.12 4.08 21.78
N MET A 102 -14.88 4.70 20.86
CA MET A 102 -16.17 5.33 21.17
C MET A 102 -17.32 4.32 21.27
N GLY A 103 -17.06 3.02 21.09
CA GLY A 103 -18.08 1.97 21.09
C GLY A 103 -18.91 1.91 19.80
N ILE A 104 -18.49 2.61 18.74
CA ILE A 104 -19.19 2.65 17.46
C ILE A 104 -18.82 1.39 16.65
N ARG A 105 -19.84 0.65 16.23
CA ARG A 105 -19.65 -0.51 15.33
C ARG A 105 -19.43 -0.02 13.91
N VAL A 106 -18.17 -0.02 13.48
CA VAL A 106 -17.80 0.32 12.10
C VAL A 106 -18.19 -0.80 11.13
N THR A 107 -18.81 -0.44 10.00
CA THR A 107 -19.18 -1.36 8.91
C THR A 107 -18.27 -1.19 7.68
N GLY A 108 -18.39 -2.11 6.71
CA GLY A 108 -17.60 -2.04 5.47
C GLY A 108 -17.83 -0.76 4.65
N PRO A 109 -19.08 -0.32 4.42
CA PRO A 109 -19.44 0.89 3.70
C PRO A 109 -18.93 2.14 4.41
N MET A 110 -18.95 2.16 5.75
CA MET A 110 -18.36 3.25 6.52
C MET A 110 -16.86 3.37 6.25
N LEU A 111 -16.12 2.24 6.26
CA LEU A 111 -14.70 2.22 5.91
C LEU A 111 -14.45 2.67 4.46
N ARG A 112 -15.27 2.22 3.50
CA ARG A 112 -15.14 2.65 2.10
C ARG A 112 -15.37 4.15 1.95
N LYS A 113 -16.43 4.68 2.55
CA LYS A 113 -16.76 6.10 2.52
C LYS A 113 -15.61 6.92 3.12
N LYS A 114 -15.12 6.54 4.31
CA LYS A 114 -14.00 7.23 4.95
C LYS A 114 -12.71 7.15 4.13
N ALA A 115 -12.42 6.02 3.51
CA ALA A 115 -11.26 5.87 2.63
C ALA A 115 -11.31 6.83 1.43
N LEU A 116 -12.49 7.04 0.84
CA LEU A 116 -12.65 7.98 -0.27
C LEU A 116 -12.48 9.44 0.20
N GLU A 117 -13.03 9.81 1.36
CA GLU A 117 -12.83 11.14 1.97
C GLU A 117 -11.35 11.42 2.22
N LEU A 118 -10.67 10.49 2.91
CA LEU A 118 -9.25 10.62 3.22
C LEU A 118 -8.40 10.66 1.95
N ASN A 119 -8.76 9.94 0.89
CA ASN A 119 -8.05 10.02 -0.38
C ASN A 119 -8.12 11.42 -0.99
N LYS A 120 -9.29 12.08 -0.92
CA LYS A 120 -9.43 13.47 -1.39
C LYS A 120 -8.60 14.45 -0.57
N ILE A 121 -8.66 14.33 0.76
CA ILE A 121 -7.89 15.18 1.70
C ILE A 121 -6.39 15.05 1.46
N LEU A 122 -5.93 13.85 1.10
CA LEU A 122 -4.52 13.58 0.80
C LEU A 122 -4.12 13.89 -0.65
N ASN A 123 -5.00 14.53 -1.43
CA ASN A 123 -4.82 14.77 -2.86
C ASN A 123 -4.41 13.49 -3.62
N GLY A 124 -4.99 12.35 -3.23
CA GLY A 124 -4.79 11.06 -3.85
C GLY A 124 -5.48 10.94 -5.21
N PRO A 125 -5.22 9.85 -5.96
CA PRO A 125 -5.74 9.71 -7.32
C PRO A 125 -7.27 9.65 -7.34
N GLU A 126 -7.89 10.36 -8.28
CA GLU A 126 -9.36 10.35 -8.48
C GLU A 126 -9.90 8.99 -8.93
N THR A 127 -9.01 8.16 -9.49
CA THR A 127 -9.31 6.79 -9.88
C THR A 127 -9.41 5.83 -8.69
N PHE A 128 -9.10 6.27 -7.47
CA PHE A 128 -9.26 5.45 -6.27
C PHE A 128 -10.74 5.21 -5.97
N LYS A 129 -11.15 3.93 -5.91
CA LYS A 129 -12.55 3.52 -5.72
C LYS A 129 -12.84 2.83 -4.38
N ALA A 130 -11.88 2.75 -3.46
CA ALA A 130 -12.02 1.99 -2.21
C ALA A 130 -12.68 0.61 -2.41
N SER A 131 -12.22 -0.12 -3.43
CA SER A 131 -12.86 -1.34 -3.93
C SER A 131 -12.92 -2.45 -2.88
N THR A 132 -13.73 -3.49 -3.13
CA THR A 132 -13.79 -4.69 -2.28
C THR A 132 -12.40 -5.30 -2.05
N GLY A 133 -11.57 -5.37 -3.09
CA GLY A 133 -10.19 -5.86 -2.98
C GLY A 133 -9.30 -4.97 -2.09
N PHE A 134 -9.46 -3.65 -2.15
CA PHE A 134 -8.78 -2.73 -1.23
C PHE A 134 -9.22 -2.97 0.21
N LEU A 135 -10.54 -3.03 0.46
CA LEU A 135 -11.09 -3.20 1.80
C LEU A 135 -10.71 -4.55 2.43
N ASN A 136 -10.71 -5.64 1.66
CA ASN A 136 -10.28 -6.95 2.15
C ASN A 136 -8.82 -6.93 2.58
N LYS A 137 -7.93 -6.37 1.76
CA LYS A 137 -6.52 -6.20 2.12
C LYS A 137 -6.32 -5.28 3.32
N PHE A 138 -7.11 -4.21 3.44
CA PHE A 138 -7.06 -3.31 4.61
C PHE A 138 -7.41 -4.08 5.89
N LYS A 139 -8.50 -4.86 5.88
CA LYS A 139 -8.89 -5.70 7.02
C LYS A 139 -7.82 -6.73 7.37
N GLU A 140 -7.28 -7.42 6.37
CA GLU A 140 -6.20 -8.39 6.55
C GLU A 140 -4.92 -7.77 7.12
N ARG A 141 -4.58 -6.53 6.76
CA ARG A 141 -3.40 -5.83 7.28
C ARG A 141 -3.53 -5.44 8.75
N HIS A 142 -4.74 -5.14 9.20
CA HIS A 142 -5.01 -4.57 10.53
C HIS A 142 -5.78 -5.51 11.46
N ASP A 143 -5.89 -6.79 11.09
CA ASP A 143 -6.64 -7.84 11.81
C ASP A 143 -8.07 -7.42 12.18
N ILE A 144 -8.76 -6.73 11.26
CA ILE A 144 -10.12 -6.22 11.47
C ILE A 144 -11.15 -7.26 11.04
N ILE A 145 -11.96 -7.73 11.99
CA ILE A 145 -13.10 -8.60 11.74
C ILE A 145 -14.38 -7.76 11.76
N LEU A 146 -15.01 -7.61 10.59
CA LEU A 146 -16.34 -6.99 10.48
C LEU A 146 -17.40 -8.08 10.50
N SER A 147 -18.31 -8.04 11.47
CA SER A 147 -19.40 -9.01 11.55
C SER A 147 -20.41 -8.74 10.42
N VAL A 148 -20.57 -9.74 9.54
CA VAL A 148 -21.44 -9.72 8.36
C VAL A 148 -22.89 -9.81 8.82
N ARG A 149 -23.58 -8.67 8.91
CA ARG A 149 -25.04 -8.66 8.97
C ARG A 149 -25.57 -7.69 7.92
N GLY A 150 -25.82 -8.23 6.72
CA GLY A 150 -26.82 -7.69 5.79
C GLY A 150 -26.41 -6.54 4.86
N GLU A 151 -25.21 -6.55 4.29
CA GLU A 151 -24.91 -5.63 3.18
C GLU A 151 -25.24 -6.33 1.85
N LYS A 152 -26.42 -6.02 1.29
CA LYS A 152 -26.70 -6.30 -0.13
C LYS A 152 -25.87 -5.32 -0.95
N ASP A 153 -24.86 -5.83 -1.67
CA ASP A 153 -24.16 -5.09 -2.70
C ASP A 153 -25.16 -4.75 -3.83
N THR A 154 -25.73 -3.54 -3.82
CA THR A 154 -26.50 -3.04 -4.97
C THR A 154 -25.52 -2.52 -6.03
N ASN A 155 -24.97 -3.43 -6.83
CA ASN A 155 -24.46 -3.08 -8.15
C ASN A 155 -25.65 -3.04 -9.12
N GLY A 156 -26.20 -1.84 -9.32
CA GLY A 156 -27.21 -1.57 -10.34
C GLY A 156 -26.59 -0.75 -11.46
N GLU A 157 -26.18 -1.46 -12.50
CA GLU A 157 -25.95 -0.98 -13.86
C GLU A 157 -27.15 -0.15 -14.32
N LYS A 158 -26.94 1.08 -14.80
CA LYS A 158 -27.97 1.86 -15.48
C LYS A 158 -27.45 2.29 -16.83
N ASP A 159 -27.91 1.54 -17.83
CA ASP A 159 -27.95 1.92 -19.22
C ASP A 159 -28.74 3.21 -19.44
N THR A 160 -28.25 3.95 -20.42
CA THR A 160 -28.76 5.20 -20.97
C THR A 160 -30.15 5.02 -21.56
N ALA A 161 -31.15 5.75 -21.04
CA ALA A 161 -32.36 6.12 -21.79
C ALA A 161 -33.02 7.34 -21.14
N VAL A 162 -33.09 8.44 -21.90
CA VAL A 162 -33.77 9.69 -21.54
C VAL A 162 -35.22 9.61 -22.00
N GLN A 163 -36.18 9.83 -21.12
CA GLN A 163 -37.51 10.38 -21.47
C GLN A 163 -38.03 11.27 -20.33
N ASP A 164 -38.61 12.40 -20.76
CA ASP A 164 -39.19 13.52 -20.02
C ASP A 164 -40.30 13.16 -19.02
N ALA A 165 -40.40 13.94 -17.93
CA ALA A 165 -41.50 14.87 -17.65
C ALA A 165 -41.50 15.34 -16.17
N SER A 166 -41.82 16.63 -15.98
CA SER A 166 -42.26 17.34 -14.75
C SER A 166 -43.13 16.48 -13.82
N ASP A 167 -43.21 16.65 -12.49
CA ASP A 167 -43.25 17.88 -11.69
C ASP A 167 -43.13 17.57 -10.18
N ASP A 168 -42.91 18.63 -9.40
CA ASP A 168 -43.44 18.89 -8.05
C ASP A 168 -42.72 18.42 -6.76
N SER A 169 -42.01 19.40 -6.17
CA SER A 169 -42.03 19.86 -4.77
C SER A 169 -41.28 19.15 -3.62
N CYS A 170 -40.32 19.93 -3.09
CA CYS A 170 -39.91 20.16 -1.68
C CYS A 170 -39.51 18.95 -0.79
N GLN A 171 -38.40 18.98 -0.05
CA GLN A 171 -38.01 20.03 0.90
C GLN A 171 -36.49 20.15 1.04
N GLU A 172 -36.03 21.39 1.05
CA GLU A 172 -34.73 21.76 1.61
C GLU A 172 -34.69 21.39 3.10
N LEU A 173 -33.69 20.60 3.51
CA LEU A 173 -33.20 20.63 4.87
C LEU A 173 -31.70 20.89 4.82
N THR A 174 -31.37 22.03 5.40
CA THR A 174 -30.11 22.73 5.45
C THR A 174 -28.94 21.83 5.88
N ASN A 175 -27.90 21.80 5.05
CA ASN A 175 -26.56 21.45 5.48
C ASN A 175 -26.12 22.48 6.53
N ASP A 176 -26.10 22.07 7.79
CA ASP A 176 -25.61 22.88 8.90
C ASP A 176 -24.06 22.89 8.83
N PRO A 177 -23.40 24.02 8.50
CA PRO A 177 -21.96 24.04 8.17
C PRO A 177 -21.03 24.02 9.39
N VAL A 178 -21.56 24.01 10.61
CA VAL A 178 -20.81 24.41 11.83
C VAL A 178 -20.00 23.26 12.47
N LYS A 179 -19.64 22.20 11.73
CA LYS A 179 -18.78 21.11 12.25
C LYS A 179 -17.68 20.62 11.31
N GLN A 180 -17.36 21.39 10.27
CA GLN A 180 -16.30 21.01 9.32
C GLN A 180 -14.93 21.61 9.67
N GLU A 181 -14.90 22.75 10.37
CA GLU A 181 -13.67 23.51 10.65
C GLU A 181 -12.94 23.05 11.93
N ASP A 182 -13.65 22.42 12.88
CA ASP A 182 -13.05 21.89 14.11
C ASP A 182 -12.17 20.65 13.88
N TRP A 183 -12.39 19.91 12.80
CA TRP A 183 -11.63 18.69 12.50
C TRP A 183 -10.21 18.99 12.02
N GLU A 184 -10.01 20.02 11.20
CA GLU A 184 -8.68 20.42 10.73
C GLU A 184 -7.83 21.02 11.85
N ILE A 185 -8.45 21.78 12.77
CA ILE A 185 -7.81 22.33 13.96
C ILE A 185 -7.43 21.20 14.93
N MET A 186 -8.31 20.21 15.16
CA MET A 186 -8.00 19.08 16.03
C MET A 186 -6.93 18.14 15.45
N VAL A 187 -6.94 17.88 14.14
CA VAL A 187 -5.88 17.10 13.48
C VAL A 187 -4.54 17.83 13.56
N SER A 188 -4.52 19.15 13.35
CA SER A 188 -3.31 19.97 13.43
C SER A 188 -2.77 20.09 14.86
N MET A 189 -3.64 20.27 15.86
CA MET A 189 -3.26 20.33 17.28
C MET A 189 -2.70 18.98 17.79
N LYS A 190 -3.27 17.85 17.34
CA LYS A 190 -2.85 16.52 17.81
C LYS A 190 -1.56 16.03 17.15
N ILE A 191 -1.26 16.50 15.93
CA ILE A 191 0.03 16.27 15.27
C ILE A 191 1.15 17.09 15.94
N MET A 192 0.89 18.34 16.33
CA MET A 192 1.89 19.19 16.99
C MET A 192 2.21 18.79 18.44
N GLN A 193 1.30 18.13 19.14
CA GLN A 193 1.52 17.63 20.51
C GLN A 193 2.34 16.33 20.57
N LYS A 194 2.57 15.66 19.44
CA LYS A 194 3.29 14.36 19.37
C LYS A 194 4.76 14.50 18.94
N TRP A 195 5.26 15.74 18.85
CA TRP A 195 6.64 16.11 18.50
C TRP A 195 7.20 17.17 19.47
N LYS A 196 6.97 16.98 20.77
CA LYS A 196 7.62 17.70 21.86
C LYS A 196 8.05 16.68 22.90
#